data_AF-A0A378SUL6-F1
#
_entry.id   AF-A0A378SUL6-F1
#
_cell.length_a   1.000
_cell.length_b   1.000
_cell.length_c   1.000
_cell.angle_alpha   90.00
_cell.angle_beta   90.00
_cell.angle_gamma   90.00
#
_symmetry.space_group_name_H-M   'P 1'
#
loop_
_entity.id
_entity.type
_entity.pdbx_description
1 polymer ?
#
loop_
_entity_poly.entity_id
_entity_poly.type
_entity_poly.pdbx_seq_one_letter_code
_entity_poly.pdbx_strand_id
1 'polypeptide(L)' 'MQIPADLQLEPQVRTLQSGPNPKSEPSQVSDQTAFFNLEATGKPGRLIEIDDTEKIFSNPTEKATEDYISGRFG' A
#
# COMPACT_ATOMS: atom_id res chain seq x y z
N MET A 1 -24.99 42.39 -35.01
CA MET A 1 -26.25 41.67 -35.29
C MET A 1 -26.27 40.47 -34.35
N GLN A 2 -27.25 40.46 -33.46
CA GLN A 2 -27.35 39.60 -32.29
C GLN A 2 -27.55 38.13 -32.70
N ILE A 3 -26.76 37.20 -32.15
CA ILE A 3 -27.19 35.80 -32.05
C ILE A 3 -27.87 35.67 -30.67
N PRO A 4 -29.16 35.28 -30.61
CA PRO A 4 -29.87 35.14 -29.35
C PRO A 4 -29.34 33.96 -28.54
N ALA A 5 -29.23 34.18 -27.22
CA ALA A 5 -29.00 33.16 -26.22
C ALA A 5 -30.26 32.29 -26.09
N ASP A 6 -30.41 31.35 -27.01
CA ASP A 6 -31.25 30.16 -26.84
C ASP A 6 -30.41 29.18 -25.99
N LEU A 7 -30.63 29.04 -24.69
CA LEU A 7 -31.83 28.54 -24.04
C LEU A 7 -32.24 27.13 -24.51
N GLN A 8 -31.30 26.20 -24.64
CA GLN A 8 -31.59 24.80 -24.32
C GLN A 8 -30.62 24.29 -23.25
N LEU A 9 -31.14 24.34 -22.02
CA LEU A 9 -30.68 23.59 -20.87
C LEU A 9 -30.96 22.10 -21.12
N GLU A 10 -29.94 21.33 -21.51
CA GLU A 10 -30.03 19.87 -21.57
C GLU A 10 -29.48 19.25 -20.26
N PRO A 11 -30.09 18.15 -19.78
CA PRO A 11 -30.13 17.76 -18.37
C PRO A 11 -28.82 17.23 -17.80
N GLN A 12 -28.56 17.62 -16.55
CA GLN A 12 -27.46 17.18 -15.70
C GLN A 12 -27.41 15.65 -15.59
N VAL A 13 -26.46 15.01 -16.27
CA VAL A 13 -26.06 13.63 -15.93
C VAL A 13 -25.23 13.67 -14.64
N ARG A 14 -25.94 13.74 -13.51
CA ARG A 14 -25.42 13.35 -12.20
C ARG A 14 -25.17 11.85 -12.22
N THR A 15 -23.96 11.43 -12.60
CA THR A 15 -23.45 10.14 -12.14
C THR A 15 -23.14 10.31 -10.66
N LEU A 16 -23.96 9.71 -9.81
CA LEU A 16 -23.70 9.58 -8.38
C LEU A 16 -22.47 8.67 -8.20
N GLN A 17 -21.25 9.21 -8.28
CA GLN A 17 -20.08 8.50 -7.77
C GLN A 17 -20.05 8.70 -6.25
N SER A 18 -20.85 7.89 -5.56
CA SER A 18 -20.81 7.76 -4.12
C SER A 18 -19.47 7.15 -3.67
N GLY A 19 -18.73 7.89 -2.84
CA GLY A 19 -17.74 7.32 -1.90
C GLY A 19 -16.31 7.86 -2.05
N PRO A 20 -15.66 8.31 -0.96
CA PRO A 20 -14.21 8.40 -0.93
C PRO A 20 -13.64 6.98 -0.76
N ASN A 21 -12.77 6.58 -1.66
CA ASN A 21 -11.54 5.79 -1.42
C ASN A 21 -11.16 5.06 -2.72
N PRO A 22 -10.13 5.49 -3.46
CA PRO A 22 -9.32 4.49 -4.13
C PRO A 22 -8.69 3.66 -3.01
N LYS A 23 -9.32 2.50 -2.77
CA LYS A 23 -8.76 1.36 -2.05
C LYS A 23 -7.30 1.22 -2.49
N SER A 24 -6.39 1.21 -1.52
CA SER A 24 -4.94 1.14 -1.74
C SER A 24 -4.63 0.17 -2.86
N GLU A 25 -3.93 0.65 -3.89
CA GLU A 25 -3.46 -0.21 -4.98
C GLU A 25 -2.69 -1.38 -4.37
N PRO A 26 -2.91 -2.64 -4.83
CA PRO A 26 -2.08 -3.73 -4.38
C PRO A 26 -0.66 -3.44 -4.86
N SER A 27 0.19 -2.99 -3.94
CA SER A 27 1.64 -3.01 -4.12
C SER A 27 1.98 -4.39 -4.66
N GLN A 28 2.69 -4.44 -5.80
CA GLN A 28 3.08 -5.68 -6.47
C GLN A 28 3.33 -6.77 -5.43
N VAL A 29 2.44 -7.76 -5.41
CA VAL A 29 2.54 -8.90 -4.49
C VAL A 29 3.73 -9.68 -5.02
N SER A 30 4.93 -9.33 -4.54
CA SER A 30 6.08 -10.19 -4.68
C SER A 30 5.70 -11.45 -3.93
N ASP A 31 5.69 -12.61 -4.59
CA ASP A 31 5.26 -13.86 -3.95
C ASP A 31 6.08 -14.14 -2.68
N GLN A 32 7.32 -13.60 -2.61
CA GLN A 32 8.21 -13.71 -1.46
C GLN A 32 8.73 -12.35 -1.01
N THR A 33 8.95 -12.23 0.30
CA THR A 33 9.55 -11.07 0.98
C THR A 33 10.79 -11.50 1.76
N ALA A 34 11.86 -10.73 1.60
CA ALA A 34 13.11 -10.92 2.33
C ALA A 34 13.25 -9.82 3.39
N PHE A 35 13.40 -10.21 4.66
CA PHE A 35 13.64 -9.31 5.78
C PHE A 35 15.14 -9.21 6.07
N PHE A 36 15.66 -7.99 6.09
CA PHE A 36 17.07 -7.71 6.36
C PHE A 36 17.20 -6.86 7.63
N ASN A 37 18.19 -7.19 8.47
CA ASN A 37 18.54 -6.39 9.63
C ASN A 37 19.92 -5.76 9.45
N LEU A 38 20.05 -4.49 9.85
CA LEU A 38 21.30 -3.75 9.85
C LEU A 38 21.91 -3.84 11.25
N GLU A 39 22.94 -4.66 11.42
CA GLU A 39 23.62 -4.81 12.73
C GLU A 39 24.27 -3.50 13.22
N ALA A 40 24.74 -2.65 12.29
CA ALA A 40 25.27 -1.31 12.57
C ALA A 40 25.42 -0.48 11.28
N THR A 41 25.43 0.85 11.41
CA THR A 41 25.77 1.77 10.30
C THR A 41 27.15 1.43 9.72
N GLY A 42 27.21 1.21 8.40
CA GLY A 42 28.45 0.86 7.69
C GLY A 42 28.76 -0.63 7.60
N LYS A 43 27.94 -1.52 8.20
CA LYS A 43 28.01 -2.97 7.97
C LYS A 43 26.99 -3.39 6.91
N PRO A 44 27.28 -4.45 6.11
CA PRO A 44 26.29 -5.00 5.19
C PRO A 44 25.08 -5.54 5.96
N GLY A 45 23.88 -5.34 5.40
CA GLY A 45 22.66 -5.91 5.96
C GLY A 45 22.70 -7.43 5.94
N ARG A 46 22.22 -8.04 7.03
CA ARG A 46 22.10 -9.49 7.16
C ARG A 46 20.68 -9.89 6.75
N LEU A 47 20.57 -10.83 5.81
CA LEU A 47 19.30 -11.51 5.54
C LEU A 47 18.91 -12.32 6.78
N ILE A 48 17.76 -12.02 7.35
CA ILE A 48 17.23 -12.68 8.55
C ILE A 48 16.25 -13.77 8.13
N GLU A 49 15.28 -13.45 7.29
CA GLU A 49 14.24 -14.40 6.85
C GLU A 49 13.82 -14.09 5.41
N ILE A 50 13.50 -15.13 4.63
CA ILE A 50 12.83 -14.99 3.32
C ILE A 50 11.70 -16.01 3.25
N ASP A 51 10.49 -15.53 3.00
CA ASP A 51 9.30 -16.39 2.91
C ASP A 51 8.18 -15.65 2.17
N ASP A 52 7.03 -16.29 2.03
CA ASP A 52 5.85 -15.68 1.43
C ASP A 52 5.47 -14.39 2.17
N THR A 53 5.11 -13.33 1.44
CA THR A 53 4.75 -12.03 2.03
C THR A 53 3.70 -12.19 3.12
N GLU A 54 2.67 -13.01 2.88
CA GLU A 54 1.62 -13.24 3.86
C GLU A 54 2.17 -13.85 5.16
N LYS A 55 3.10 -14.81 5.05
CA LYS A 55 3.73 -15.44 6.22
C LYS A 55 4.61 -14.45 6.98
N ILE A 56 5.47 -13.70 6.28
CA ILE A 56 6.36 -12.71 6.89
C ILE A 56 5.59 -11.69 7.75
N PHE A 57 4.40 -11.25 7.31
CA PHE A 57 3.62 -10.23 8.03
C PHE A 57 2.54 -10.78 8.99
N SER A 58 2.21 -12.08 8.94
CA SER A 58 1.18 -12.68 9.80
C SER A 58 1.75 -13.58 10.90
N ASN A 59 2.73 -14.42 10.57
CA ASN A 59 3.34 -15.39 11.47
C ASN A 59 4.77 -15.71 11.01
N PRO A 60 5.70 -14.76 11.16
CA PRO A 60 7.09 -14.96 10.79
C PRO A 60 7.71 -16.09 11.63
N THR A 61 8.72 -16.73 11.08
CA THR A 61 9.46 -17.80 11.76
C THR A 61 10.51 -17.22 12.70
N GLU A 62 11.11 -16.10 12.32
CA GLU A 62 12.16 -15.46 13.09
C GLU A 62 11.57 -14.42 14.05
N LYS A 63 11.92 -14.56 15.34
CA LYS A 63 11.49 -13.63 16.39
C LYS A 63 11.92 -12.18 16.13
N ALA A 64 13.10 -11.98 15.54
CA ALA A 64 13.57 -10.65 15.17
C ALA A 64 12.66 -9.98 14.11
N THR A 65 12.08 -10.76 13.20
CA THR A 65 11.08 -10.31 12.25
C THR A 65 9.77 -9.98 12.98
N GLU A 66 9.31 -10.85 13.88
CA GLU A 66 8.09 -10.64 14.70
C GLU A 66 8.16 -9.35 15.54
N ASP A 67 9.26 -9.15 16.26
CA ASP A 67 9.48 -7.97 17.11
C ASP A 67 9.50 -6.68 16.26
N TYR A 68 10.05 -6.75 15.04
CA TYR A 68 10.08 -5.62 14.09
C TYR A 68 8.69 -5.29 13.52
N ILE A 69 7.94 -6.29 13.03
CA ILE A 69 6.62 -6.08 12.42
C ILE A 69 5.54 -5.72 13.44
N SER A 70 5.65 -6.21 14.67
CA SER A 70 4.68 -5.94 15.74
C SER A 70 4.85 -4.54 16.34
N GLY A 71 5.89 -3.81 15.93
CA GLY A 71 6.15 -2.46 16.42
C GLY A 71 6.52 -2.41 17.90
N ARG A 72 6.96 -3.53 18.50
CA ARG A 72 7.60 -3.55 19.82
C ARG A 72 9.02 -2.99 19.72
N PHE A 73 9.11 -1.73 19.37
CA PHE A 73 10.29 -0.91 19.64
C PHE A 73 10.05 -0.27 21.02
N GLY A 74 10.81 -0.73 22.02
CA GLY A 74 10.87 -0.07 23.33
C GLY A 74 11.54 1.28 23.24
#